data_AF-A0A7X9G9X0-F1
#
_entry.id   AF-A0A7X9G9X0-F1
#
_cell.length_a   1.000
_cell.length_b   1.000
_cell.length_c   1.000
_cell.angle_alpha   90.00
_cell.angle_beta   90.00
_cell.angle_gamma   90.00
#
_symmetry.space_group_name_H-M   'P 1'
#
loop_
_entity.id
_entity.type
_entity.pdbx_description
1 polymer ?
#
loop_
_entity_poly.entity_id
_entity_poly.type
_entity_poly.pdbx_seq_one_letter_code
_entity_poly.pdbx_strand_id
1 'polypeptide(L)'
;MSDENGQARQLHAGQRFYCQHCKSDSVVQVLRDIQGFRILSERAVCAFCKTEIADAVLVKPRERTDGTSEEKSAAGASALSSLLQLDNEDSPEKTSLSDLLADTSTSTADASRAFCRDCYYYLHHPFLSRCSLHERTVEPMDDCPSFRAKTRKRNSAEDG
;
A
#
# COMPACT_ATOMS: atom_id res chain seq x y z
N MET A 1 -33.05 36.10 3.04
CA MET A 1 -33.24 35.61 1.67
C MET A 1 -32.89 34.13 1.72
N SER A 2 -33.90 33.34 2.05
CA SER A 2 -33.82 31.91 2.33
C SER A 2 -34.42 31.20 1.13
N ASP A 3 -33.75 30.19 0.59
CA ASP A 3 -34.37 29.35 -0.44
C ASP A 3 -35.57 28.61 0.18
N GLU A 4 -36.75 28.83 -0.39
CA GLU A 4 -38.08 28.44 0.11
C GLU A 4 -38.42 26.96 -0.11
N ASN A 5 -37.43 26.11 -0.34
CA ASN A 5 -37.63 24.69 -0.49
C ASN A 5 -36.86 23.97 0.61
N GLY A 6 -37.59 23.51 1.64
CA GLY A 6 -37.13 22.53 2.63
C GLY A 6 -36.89 21.15 2.01
N GLN A 7 -36.15 21.13 0.90
CA GLN A 7 -35.72 19.92 0.22
C GLN A 7 -34.27 19.66 0.64
N ALA A 8 -34.06 18.47 1.21
CA ALA A 8 -32.74 18.01 1.59
C ALA A 8 -31.79 18.10 0.39
N ARG A 9 -30.66 18.81 0.57
CA ARG A 9 -29.67 18.98 -0.50
C ARG A 9 -28.95 17.64 -0.66
N GLN A 10 -29.19 16.96 -1.77
CA GLN A 10 -28.44 15.76 -2.12
C GLN A 10 -27.01 16.17 -2.43
N LEU A 11 -26.06 15.68 -1.61
CA LEU A 11 -24.65 16.02 -1.74
C LEU A 11 -23.84 14.74 -1.91
N HIS A 12 -22.92 14.77 -2.87
CA HIS A 12 -21.94 13.71 -3.08
C HIS A 12 -20.61 14.05 -2.42
N ALA A 13 -19.85 13.02 -2.03
CA ALA A 13 -18.48 13.22 -1.57
C ALA A 13 -17.65 13.92 -2.66
N GLY A 14 -16.93 14.98 -2.30
CA GLY A 14 -16.13 15.75 -3.26
C GLY A 14 -16.89 16.86 -4.03
N GLN A 15 -18.20 17.03 -3.80
CA GLN A 15 -18.96 18.13 -4.40
C GLN A 15 -18.55 19.48 -3.80
N ARG A 16 -18.47 20.52 -4.63
CA ARG A 16 -18.22 21.90 -4.19
C ARG A 16 -19.52 22.53 -3.70
N PHE A 17 -19.47 23.20 -2.54
CA PHE A 17 -20.60 23.96 -1.99
C PHE A 17 -20.10 25.19 -1.22
N TYR A 18 -20.91 26.24 -1.21
CA TYR A 18 -20.64 27.42 -0.41
C TYR A 18 -21.04 27.17 1.05
N CYS A 19 -20.08 27.22 1.97
CA CYS A 19 -20.34 26.97 3.38
C CYS A 19 -20.81 28.26 4.08
N GLN A 20 -21.99 28.22 4.69
CA GLN A 20 -22.55 29.37 5.43
C GLN A 20 -21.81 29.65 6.75
N HIS A 21 -21.05 28.68 7.27
CA HIS A 21 -20.30 28.84 8.52
C HIS A 21 -18.96 29.54 8.30
N CYS A 22 -18.15 29.10 7.31
CA CYS A 22 -16.85 29.71 7.03
C CYS A 22 -16.87 30.75 5.90
N LYS A 23 -18.01 30.94 5.22
CA LYS A 23 -18.21 31.94 4.14
C LYS A 23 -17.25 31.78 2.96
N SER A 24 -16.82 30.56 2.69
CA SER A 24 -15.93 30.23 1.58
C SER A 24 -16.50 29.05 0.78
N ASP A 25 -16.06 28.95 -0.48
CA ASP A 25 -16.27 27.75 -1.28
C ASP A 25 -15.51 26.59 -0.64
N SER A 26 -16.22 25.50 -0.42
CA SER A 26 -15.72 24.33 0.28
C SER A 26 -16.11 23.06 -0.46
N VAL A 27 -15.51 21.94 -0.05
CA VAL A 27 -15.80 20.62 -0.61
C VAL A 27 -16.43 19.75 0.47
N VAL A 28 -17.41 18.93 0.09
CA VAL A 28 -18.07 17.98 1.00
C VAL A 28 -17.11 16.85 1.36
N GLN A 29 -16.77 16.76 2.64
CA GLN A 29 -16.02 15.67 3.23
C GLN A 29 -16.96 14.73 3.98
N VAL A 30 -16.80 13.41 3.82
CA VAL A 30 -17.57 12.41 4.57
C VAL A 30 -16.73 11.96 5.76
N LEU A 31 -17.17 12.30 6.97
CA LEU A 31 -16.58 11.75 8.20
C LEU A 31 -17.36 10.51 8.62
N ARG A 32 -16.63 9.42 8.85
CA ARG A 32 -17.16 8.15 9.32
C ARG A 32 -16.75 7.96 10.77
N ASP A 33 -17.73 7.89 11.67
CA ASP A 33 -17.47 7.55 13.06
C ASP A 33 -17.47 6.03 13.19
N ILE A 34 -16.34 5.47 13.63
CA ILE A 34 -16.10 4.03 13.70
C ILE A 34 -15.99 3.65 15.18
N GLN A 35 -16.71 2.60 15.61
CA GLN A 35 -16.49 1.93 16.90
C GLN A 35 -16.10 0.48 16.66
N GLY A 36 -14.88 0.12 17.09
CA GLY A 36 -14.27 -1.17 16.78
C GLY A 36 -14.11 -1.35 15.27
N PHE A 37 -14.82 -2.31 14.69
CA PHE A 37 -14.82 -2.62 13.25
C PHE A 37 -16.12 -2.25 12.53
N ARG A 38 -17.04 -1.52 13.20
CA ARG A 38 -18.34 -1.12 12.63
C ARG A 38 -18.40 0.39 12.46
N ILE A 39 -18.85 0.83 11.29
CA ILE A 39 -19.17 2.24 11.01
C ILE A 39 -20.52 2.53 11.68
N LEU A 40 -20.55 3.44 12.64
CA LEU A 40 -21.78 3.80 13.36
C LEU A 40 -22.58 4.87 12.63
N SER A 41 -21.89 5.85 12.06
CA SER A 41 -22.53 6.95 11.34
C SER A 41 -21.60 7.52 10.27
N GLU A 42 -22.22 8.05 9.21
CA GLU A 42 -21.57 8.85 8.19
C GLU A 42 -22.20 10.24 8.22
N ARG A 43 -21.41 11.28 8.39
CA ARG A 43 -21.85 12.68 8.36
C ARG A 43 -21.12 13.47 7.28
N ALA A 44 -21.86 14.33 6.58
CA ALA A 44 -21.33 15.23 5.58
C ALA A 44 -20.88 16.53 6.24
N VAL A 45 -19.62 16.92 6.01
CA VAL A 45 -18.97 18.00 6.74
C VAL A 45 -18.21 18.90 5.78
N CYS A 46 -18.13 20.19 6.08
CA CYS A 46 -17.24 21.12 5.37
C CYS A 46 -15.77 20.73 5.56
N ALA A 47 -15.00 20.63 4.48
CA ALA A 47 -13.56 20.31 4.52
C ALA A 47 -12.71 21.34 5.29
N PHE A 48 -13.14 22.60 5.37
CA PHE A 48 -12.37 23.67 6.04
C PHE A 48 -12.73 23.83 7.51
N CYS A 49 -13.99 24.12 7.82
CA CYS A 49 -14.42 24.42 9.20
C CYS A 49 -14.94 23.22 9.98
N LYS A 50 -15.07 22.06 9.34
CA LYS A 50 -15.59 20.82 9.94
C LYS A 50 -16.98 20.95 10.55
N THR A 51 -17.75 21.95 10.11
CA THR A 51 -19.16 22.09 10.49
C THR A 51 -20.00 21.10 9.69
N GLU A 52 -20.90 20.40 10.38
CA GLU A 52 -21.85 19.47 9.77
C GLU A 52 -22.81 20.24 8.84
N ILE A 53 -23.08 19.67 7.68
CA ILE A 53 -24.00 20.26 6.69
C ILE A 53 -25.41 19.78 7.06
N ALA A 54 -26.23 20.68 7.60
CA ALA A 54 -27.64 20.39 7.88
C ALA A 54 -28.37 19.97 6.59
N ASP A 55 -29.24 18.96 6.70
CA ASP A 55 -30.10 18.45 5.62
C ASP A 55 -29.36 17.84 4.41
N ALA A 56 -28.10 17.40 4.59
CA ALA A 56 -27.35 16.71 3.56
C ALA A 56 -27.72 15.21 3.49
N VAL A 57 -28.31 14.79 2.36
CA VAL A 57 -28.45 13.36 2.05
C VAL A 57 -27.21 12.93 1.28
N LEU A 58 -26.38 12.09 1.90
CA LEU A 58 -25.22 11.49 1.27
C LEU A 58 -25.67 10.44 0.25
N VAL A 59 -25.67 10.81 -1.02
CA VAL A 59 -25.93 9.86 -2.10
C VAL A 59 -24.61 9.18 -2.43
N LYS A 60 -24.47 7.90 -2.07
CA LYS A 60 -23.35 7.08 -2.54
C LYS A 60 -23.41 7.06 -4.07
N PRO A 61 -22.28 7.29 -4.78
CA PRO A 61 -22.25 7.11 -6.22
C PRO A 61 -22.80 5.71 -6.52
N ARG A 62 -23.74 5.62 -7.47
CA ARG A 62 -24.21 4.34 -7.97
C ARG A 62 -22.98 3.56 -8.40
N GLU A 63 -22.65 2.51 -7.66
CA GLU A 63 -21.82 1.44 -8.18
C GLU A 63 -22.48 1.03 -9.49
N ARG A 64 -21.73 1.10 -10.59
CA ARG A 64 -22.16 0.45 -11.82
C ARG A 64 -22.30 -1.02 -11.44
N THR A 65 -23.53 -1.46 -11.24
CA THR A 65 -23.85 -2.88 -11.18
C THR A 65 -23.61 -3.39 -12.58
N ASP A 66 -22.37 -3.81 -12.84
CA ASP A 66 -22.09 -4.81 -13.87
C ASP A 66 -22.86 -6.06 -13.43
N GLY A 67 -24.09 -6.15 -13.93
CA GLY A 67 -24.83 -7.38 -13.88
C GLY A 67 -24.09 -8.40 -14.72
N THR A 68 -23.45 -9.36 -14.07
CA THR A 68 -23.15 -10.64 -14.70
C THR A 68 -23.30 -11.74 -13.66
N SER A 69 -24.35 -12.51 -13.91
CA SER A 69 -24.50 -13.93 -13.62
C SER A 69 -23.20 -14.69 -13.40
N GLU A 70 -23.25 -15.53 -12.37
CA GLU A 70 -22.28 -16.54 -11.96
C GLU A 70 -22.02 -17.56 -13.09
N GLU A 71 -21.25 -17.21 -14.11
CA GLU A 71 -20.95 -18.13 -15.23
C GLU A 71 -19.73 -17.65 -16.05
N LYS A 72 -18.57 -17.35 -15.41
CA LYS A 72 -17.34 -16.99 -16.16
C LYS A 72 -16.00 -17.12 -15.40
N SER A 73 -15.88 -18.03 -14.43
CA SER A 73 -14.61 -18.21 -13.69
C SER A 73 -13.49 -18.91 -14.48
N ALA A 74 -13.77 -19.49 -15.65
CA ALA A 74 -12.76 -20.14 -16.50
C ALA A 74 -12.04 -19.17 -17.45
N ALA A 75 -12.68 -18.07 -17.86
CA ALA A 75 -12.12 -17.14 -18.85
C ALA A 75 -11.06 -16.20 -18.28
N GLY A 76 -11.11 -15.91 -16.97
CA GLY A 76 -10.10 -15.07 -16.31
C GLY A 76 -8.75 -15.77 -16.17
N ALA A 77 -8.75 -17.07 -15.88
CA ALA A 77 -7.53 -17.86 -15.76
C ALA A 77 -6.82 -18.02 -17.11
N SER A 78 -7.56 -18.30 -18.19
CA SER A 78 -6.97 -18.44 -19.54
C SER A 78 -6.43 -17.13 -20.13
N ALA A 79 -7.03 -15.99 -19.77
CA ALA A 79 -6.52 -14.67 -20.16
C ALA A 79 -5.16 -14.36 -19.49
N LEU A 80 -5.00 -14.71 -18.22
CA LEU A 80 -3.74 -14.56 -17.50
C LEU A 80 -2.67 -15.55 -18.02
N SER A 81 -3.05 -16.78 -18.34
CA SER A 81 -2.14 -17.76 -18.97
C SER A 81 -1.62 -17.29 -20.33
N SER A 82 -2.47 -16.67 -21.14
CA SER A 82 -2.11 -16.10 -22.44
C SER A 82 -1.14 -14.91 -22.32
N LEU A 83 -1.29 -14.09 -21.27
CA LEU A 83 -0.39 -12.96 -21.01
C LEU A 83 0.97 -13.40 -20.47
N LEU A 84 0.99 -14.45 -19.65
CA LEU A 84 2.21 -15.03 -19.07
C LEU A 84 2.89 -16.04 -20.00
N GLN A 85 2.28 -16.36 -21.15
CA GLN A 85 2.78 -17.28 -22.18
C GLN A 85 3.17 -18.66 -21.61
N LEU A 86 2.41 -19.11 -20.60
CA LEU A 86 2.64 -20.38 -19.90
C LEU A 86 2.29 -21.62 -20.74
N ASP A 87 1.57 -21.43 -21.86
CA ASP A 87 1.07 -22.51 -22.73
C ASP A 87 1.97 -22.81 -23.95
N ASN A 88 3.15 -22.19 -24.07
CA ASN A 88 4.08 -22.50 -25.16
C ASN A 88 4.97 -23.70 -24.81
N GLU A 89 4.70 -24.86 -25.44
CA GLU A 89 5.47 -26.10 -25.35
C GLU A 89 6.72 -26.11 -26.26
N ASP A 90 7.44 -24.99 -26.34
CA ASP A 90 8.80 -24.93 -26.91
C ASP A 90 9.79 -24.65 -25.77
N SER A 91 10.41 -25.75 -25.31
CA SER A 91 11.39 -25.94 -24.22
C SER A 91 12.43 -24.78 -24.06
N PRO A 92 12.88 -24.46 -22.82
CA PRO A 92 13.64 -25.41 -22.00
C PRO A 92 13.01 -25.65 -20.63
N GLU A 93 13.05 -26.92 -20.23
CA GLU A 93 13.07 -27.46 -18.86
C GLU A 93 12.89 -26.42 -17.76
N LYS A 94 11.75 -26.46 -17.08
CA LYS A 94 11.47 -25.96 -15.71
C LYS A 94 12.71 -25.34 -15.05
N THR A 95 13.08 -24.14 -15.46
CA THR A 95 14.11 -23.38 -14.79
C THR A 95 13.45 -23.01 -13.48
N SER A 96 13.88 -23.71 -12.44
CA SER A 96 13.31 -23.53 -11.12
C SER A 96 13.48 -22.05 -10.77
N LEU A 97 12.50 -21.46 -10.09
CA LEU A 97 12.57 -20.05 -9.68
C LEU A 97 13.91 -19.73 -8.97
N SER A 98 14.52 -20.75 -8.35
CA SER A 98 15.87 -20.80 -7.80
C SER A 98 17.00 -20.44 -8.79
N ASP A 99 16.95 -20.86 -10.06
CA ASP A 99 18.00 -20.59 -11.06
C ASP A 99 17.93 -19.15 -11.59
N LEU A 100 16.71 -18.60 -11.76
CA LEU A 100 16.53 -17.20 -12.15
C LEU A 100 16.88 -16.21 -11.01
N LEU A 101 16.74 -16.64 -9.76
CA LEU A 101 17.24 -15.90 -8.60
C LEU A 101 18.77 -15.92 -8.50
N ALA A 102 19.46 -16.83 -9.19
CA ALA A 102 20.91 -16.88 -9.26
C ALA A 102 21.49 -15.92 -10.31
N ASP A 103 20.79 -15.63 -11.41
CA ASP A 103 21.35 -14.77 -12.49
C ASP A 103 21.20 -13.25 -12.27
N THR A 104 20.45 -12.80 -11.27
CA THR A 104 20.62 -11.43 -10.76
C THR A 104 21.85 -11.28 -9.86
N SER A 105 22.59 -12.37 -9.63
CA SER A 105 23.86 -12.38 -8.90
C SER A 105 25.11 -12.57 -9.79
N THR A 106 24.96 -12.66 -11.11
CA THR A 106 26.07 -12.72 -12.08
C THR A 106 26.61 -11.33 -12.45
N SER A 107 27.04 -10.60 -11.42
CA SER A 107 28.22 -9.74 -11.52
C SER A 107 29.15 -10.09 -10.36
N THR A 108 30.07 -11.02 -10.65
CA THR A 108 31.24 -11.41 -9.84
C THR A 108 30.98 -12.04 -8.47
N ALA A 109 31.13 -13.37 -8.42
CA ALA A 109 31.57 -14.24 -7.31
C ALA A 109 31.27 -13.80 -5.86
N ASP A 110 30.48 -14.62 -5.15
CA ASP A 110 30.24 -14.61 -3.70
C ASP A 110 29.50 -13.39 -3.12
N ALA A 111 28.58 -12.78 -3.90
CA ALA A 111 27.73 -11.68 -3.44
C ALA A 111 26.29 -12.13 -3.14
N SER A 112 26.08 -12.87 -2.05
CA SER A 112 24.81 -12.69 -1.33
C SER A 112 24.74 -11.21 -0.97
N ARG A 113 23.85 -10.43 -1.60
CA ARG A 113 23.79 -8.96 -1.53
C ARG A 113 24.22 -8.46 -0.15
N ALA A 114 25.39 -7.85 -0.12
CA ALA A 114 26.15 -7.59 1.09
C ALA A 114 25.64 -6.34 1.79
N PHE A 115 24.40 -6.43 2.28
CA PHE A 115 23.70 -5.31 2.89
C PHE A 115 24.40 -4.84 4.16
N CYS A 116 24.41 -3.53 4.36
CA CYS A 116 24.97 -2.91 5.55
C CYS A 116 24.39 -3.53 6.84
N ARG A 117 23.10 -3.91 6.87
CA ARG A 117 22.49 -4.56 8.05
C ARG A 117 23.24 -5.80 8.54
N ASP A 118 23.76 -6.61 7.63
CA ASP A 118 24.42 -7.88 7.96
C ASP A 118 25.95 -7.71 8.16
N CYS A 119 26.45 -6.48 7.99
CA CYS A 119 27.85 -6.12 8.21
C CYS A 119 28.17 -5.95 9.70
N TYR A 120 29.37 -6.36 10.09
CA TYR A 120 29.90 -6.25 11.45
C TYR A 120 29.98 -4.80 11.94
N TYR A 121 30.28 -3.85 11.06
CA TYR A 121 30.47 -2.44 11.39
C TYR A 121 29.17 -1.63 11.42
N TYR A 122 28.03 -2.28 11.22
CA TYR A 122 26.73 -1.62 11.24
C TYR A 122 26.22 -1.42 12.66
N LEU A 123 26.01 -0.15 13.02
CA LEU A 123 25.45 0.27 14.29
C LEU A 123 23.99 0.65 14.08
N HIS A 124 23.10 -0.18 14.61
CA HIS A 124 21.67 0.08 14.62
C HIS A 124 21.30 0.99 15.81
N HIS A 125 20.95 2.24 15.54
CA HIS A 125 20.35 3.14 16.53
C HIS A 125 18.90 3.45 16.13
N PRO A 126 17.96 3.60 17.09
CA PRO A 126 16.54 3.83 16.79
C PRO A 126 16.25 5.06 15.91
N PHE A 127 17.12 6.07 15.94
CA PHE A 127 16.94 7.31 15.16
C PHE A 127 17.83 7.39 13.92
N LEU A 128 18.95 6.67 13.88
CA LEU A 128 19.93 6.79 12.79
C LEU A 128 20.88 5.59 12.73
N SER A 129 20.82 4.84 11.64
CA SER A 129 21.80 3.80 11.36
C SER A 129 23.10 4.39 10.80
N ARG A 130 24.24 3.97 11.36
CA ARG A 130 25.56 4.46 10.95
C ARG A 130 26.53 3.31 10.71
N CYS A 131 27.46 3.52 9.79
CA CYS A 131 28.59 2.63 9.57
C CYS A 131 29.79 3.10 10.39
N SER A 132 30.33 2.24 11.26
CA SER A 132 31.52 2.55 12.08
C SER A 132 32.79 2.72 11.23
N LEU A 133 32.89 2.01 10.10
CA LEU A 133 34.09 2.00 9.26
C LEU A 133 34.24 3.25 8.39
N HIS A 134 33.12 3.75 7.85
CA HIS A 134 33.10 4.90 6.93
C HIS A 134 32.54 6.16 7.60
N GLU A 135 32.21 6.09 8.89
CA GLU A 135 31.64 7.17 9.73
C GLU A 135 30.40 7.88 9.16
N ARG A 136 29.76 7.28 8.15
CA ARG A 136 28.59 7.82 7.45
C ARG A 136 27.28 7.22 7.95
N THR A 137 26.21 7.97 7.78
CA THR A 137 24.84 7.43 7.87
C THR A 137 24.61 6.46 6.72
N VAL A 138 24.04 5.30 7.00
CA VAL A 138 23.71 4.27 6.00
C VAL A 138 22.32 3.72 6.27
N GLU A 139 21.60 3.36 5.22
CA GLU A 139 20.35 2.62 5.34
C GLU A 139 20.61 1.11 5.47
N PRO A 140 19.70 0.33 6.08
CA PRO A 140 19.91 -1.11 6.29
C PRO A 140 20.13 -1.90 4.98
N MET A 141 19.56 -1.44 3.87
CA MET A 141 19.64 -2.07 2.55
C MET A 141 20.71 -1.46 1.63
N ASP A 142 21.53 -0.54 2.14
CA ASP A 142 22.66 -0.02 1.38
C ASP A 142 23.71 -1.12 1.14
N ASP A 143 24.27 -1.15 -0.07
CA ASP A 143 25.36 -2.04 -0.41
C ASP A 143 26.68 -1.59 0.25
N CYS A 144 27.39 -2.53 0.86
CA CYS A 144 28.65 -2.26 1.54
C CYS A 144 29.87 -2.69 0.69
N PRO A 145 30.77 -1.78 0.30
CA PRO A 145 31.98 -2.13 -0.47
C PRO A 145 33.03 -2.88 0.36
N SER A 146 32.94 -2.84 1.69
CA SER A 146 33.86 -3.51 2.61
C SER A 146 33.10 -4.39 3.59
N PHE A 147 32.23 -5.25 3.05
CA PHE A 147 31.37 -6.11 3.84
C PHE A 147 32.18 -7.14 4.64
N ARG A 148 31.87 -7.23 5.93
CA ARG A 148 32.36 -8.29 6.81
C ARG A 148 31.17 -8.87 7.58
N ALA A 149 30.82 -10.12 7.32
CA ALA A 149 29.65 -10.75 7.94
C ALA A 149 29.75 -10.77 9.48
N LYS A 150 28.65 -10.44 10.16
CA LYS A 150 28.54 -10.60 11.62
C LYS A 150 28.41 -12.10 11.97
N THR A 151 29.22 -12.59 12.91
CA THR A 151 29.10 -13.97 13.41
C THR A 151 27.77 -14.13 14.16
N ARG A 152 26.76 -14.74 13.53
CA ARG A 152 25.53 -15.11 14.23
C ARG A 152 25.79 -16.39 15.01
N LYS A 153 25.72 -16.34 16.34
CA LYS A 153 25.55 -17.56 17.13
C LYS A 153 24.19 -18.14 16.78
N ARG A 154 24.19 -19.31 16.15
CA ARG A 154 22.99 -20.10 15.89
C ARG A 154 22.56 -20.63 17.26
N ASN A 155 21.54 -20.03 17.88
CA ASN A 155 20.97 -20.60 19.09
C ASN A 155 20.29 -21.90 18.67
N SER A 156 20.92 -23.02 19.01
CA SER A 156 20.30 -24.35 18.99
C SER A 156 19.17 -24.34 20.01
N ALA A 157 17.96 -24.04 19.54
CA ALA A 157 16.75 -24.47 20.21
C ALA A 157 16.47 -25.88 19.70
N GLU A 158 16.77 -26.89 20.52
CA GLU A 158 16.23 -28.26 20.49
C GLU A 158 16.89 -29.08 21.61
N ASP A 159 16.14 -29.37 22.69
CA ASP A 159 15.83 -30.74 23.18
C ASP A 159 15.43 -30.74 24.68
N GLY A 160 14.26 -31.33 24.97
CA GLY A 160 13.90 -31.91 26.28
C GLY A 160 12.81 -31.21 27.07
#